data_AF-A0A2V6ID97-F1
#
_entry.id   AF-A0A2V6ID97-F1
#
_cell.length_a   1.000
_cell.length_b   1.000
_cell.length_c   1.000
_cell.angle_alpha   90.00
_cell.angle_beta   90.00
_cell.angle_gamma   90.00
#
_symmetry.space_group_name_H-M   'P 1'
#
loop_
_entity.id
_entity.type
_entity.pdbx_description
1 polymer ?
#
loop_
_entity_poly.entity_id
_entity_poly.type
_entity_poly.pdbx_seq_one_letter_code
_entity_poly.pdbx_strand_id
1 'polypeptide(L)'
;MGQLGAFPHYRDHPAIDKQLRDFWRANPPTQDPKSPAPSHHWFHYTDVPILNAQKYADGKTGRSQWDVVHMISYCVDVLRGEIPENNARKITKPVAVILLAHYVGDIHQPLHVGAEYFNQSGQAVDPDKNQPGIEDEGGNTFVLRLIRGNPEKMAHRGLKLHGFWDQDAVMANLPPLSPTLSKEERYRKIDQAKRKLIDRLVKEQPRNWRAPANVALKNYGEFWADDILPLAREAHERLQFINVHEIVDQDRKVMAGDARERNAPDHVGYADWSAKTVLEELHKAGWRLADLLQQTLTSTSTTSAAPDSSSDELGQKKIAFAVKRTRFSSNKLCADD
;
A
#
# COMPACT_ATOMS: atom_id res chain seq x y z
N MET A 1 3.61 -32.35 0.90
CA MET A 1 3.97 -31.44 2.02
C MET A 1 3.97 -30.02 1.46
N GLY A 2 2.83 -29.33 1.60
CA GLY A 2 2.68 -27.95 1.12
C GLY A 2 3.51 -26.99 1.97
N GLN A 3 4.13 -26.00 1.33
CA GLN A 3 4.71 -24.86 2.03
C GLN A 3 3.56 -24.09 2.69
N LEU A 4 3.42 -24.23 4.01
CA LEU A 4 2.69 -23.28 4.86
C LEU A 4 3.16 -21.86 4.52
N GLY A 5 2.21 -20.92 4.36
CA GLY A 5 2.45 -19.51 4.06
C GLY A 5 3.60 -18.96 4.91
N ALA A 6 4.72 -18.65 4.27
CA ALA A 6 5.97 -18.42 4.97
C ALA A 6 6.02 -17.01 5.56
N PHE A 7 5.77 -16.91 6.86
CA PHE A 7 6.13 -15.75 7.69
C PHE A 7 7.56 -15.27 7.34
N PRO A 8 7.82 -13.94 7.24
CA PRO A 8 9.17 -13.45 6.98
C PRO A 8 10.17 -14.05 7.96
N HIS A 9 11.21 -14.69 7.42
CA HIS A 9 12.24 -15.36 8.22
C HIS A 9 13.59 -14.69 7.98
N TYR A 10 14.07 -13.98 8.99
CA TYR A 10 15.37 -13.35 9.05
C TYR A 10 16.34 -14.31 9.74
N ARG A 11 16.87 -15.28 8.97
CA ARG A 11 17.81 -16.32 9.45
C ARG A 11 18.94 -15.77 10.32
N ASP A 12 19.50 -14.62 9.91
CA ASP A 12 20.63 -13.98 10.61
C ASP A 12 20.19 -13.08 11.78
N HIS A 13 18.88 -12.90 11.98
CA HIS A 13 18.30 -12.04 13.01
C HIS A 13 17.10 -12.71 13.72
N PRO A 14 17.31 -13.81 14.46
CA PRO A 14 16.25 -14.58 15.11
C PRO A 14 15.44 -13.77 16.15
N ALA A 15 16.03 -12.72 16.72
CA ALA A 15 15.31 -11.82 17.62
C ALA A 15 14.21 -11.02 16.89
N ILE A 16 14.47 -10.57 15.65
CA ILE A 16 13.49 -9.85 14.83
C ILE A 16 12.34 -10.80 14.45
N ASP A 17 12.65 -12.04 14.10
CA ASP A 17 11.62 -13.06 13.83
C ASP A 17 10.70 -13.27 15.02
N LYS A 18 11.26 -13.36 16.23
CA LYS A 18 10.46 -13.50 17.45
C LYS A 18 9.55 -12.28 17.64
N GLN A 19 10.08 -11.07 17.50
CA GLN A 19 9.31 -9.82 17.65
C GLN A 19 8.16 -9.74 16.64
N LEU A 20 8.41 -10.11 15.39
CA LEU A 20 7.36 -10.15 14.36
C LEU A 20 6.28 -11.19 14.69
N ARG A 21 6.64 -12.38 15.17
CA ARG A 21 5.64 -13.37 15.59
C ARG A 21 4.83 -12.89 16.78
N ASP A 22 5.45 -12.18 17.71
CA ASP A 22 4.76 -11.59 18.86
C ASP A 22 3.80 -10.48 18.41
N PHE A 23 4.20 -9.65 17.43
CA PHE A 23 3.31 -8.71 16.74
C PHE A 23 2.12 -9.41 16.08
N TRP A 24 2.35 -10.44 15.27
CA TRP A 24 1.28 -11.16 14.59
C TRP A 24 0.27 -11.78 15.58
N ARG A 25 0.76 -12.40 16.66
CA ARG A 25 -0.09 -12.98 17.72
C ARG A 25 -0.89 -11.92 18.49
N ALA A 26 -0.35 -10.72 18.64
CA ALA A 26 -1.03 -9.62 19.33
C ALA A 26 -2.10 -8.94 18.47
N ASN A 27 -2.08 -9.14 17.16
CA ASN A 27 -3.00 -8.53 16.20
C ASN A 27 -3.58 -9.61 15.26
N PRO A 28 -4.29 -10.61 15.81
CA PRO A 28 -4.76 -11.76 15.03
C PRO A 28 -5.78 -11.34 13.96
N PRO A 29 -5.86 -12.06 12.82
CA PRO A 29 -6.93 -11.86 11.87
C PRO A 29 -8.30 -11.95 12.55
N THR A 30 -9.15 -10.96 12.29
CA THR A 30 -10.54 -10.96 12.74
C THR A 30 -11.36 -10.06 11.83
N GLN A 31 -12.63 -10.40 11.67
CA GLN A 31 -13.63 -9.58 10.97
C GLN A 31 -14.58 -8.89 11.96
N ASP A 32 -14.48 -9.17 13.26
CA ASP A 32 -15.31 -8.52 14.27
C ASP A 32 -14.79 -7.10 14.55
N PRO A 33 -15.49 -6.04 14.12
CA PRO A 33 -15.06 -4.66 14.38
C PRO A 33 -15.06 -4.31 15.87
N LYS A 34 -15.70 -5.13 16.72
CA LYS A 34 -15.72 -4.99 18.18
C LYS A 34 -14.62 -5.80 18.87
N SER A 35 -13.79 -6.51 18.11
CA SER A 35 -12.69 -7.28 18.66
C SER A 35 -11.82 -6.39 19.57
N PRO A 36 -11.45 -6.86 20.78
CA PRO A 36 -10.62 -6.08 21.70
C PRO A 36 -9.19 -5.87 21.17
N ALA A 37 -8.75 -6.69 20.20
CA ALA A 37 -7.51 -6.53 19.48
C ALA A 37 -7.81 -6.27 17.98
N PRO A 38 -7.17 -5.27 17.36
CA PRO A 38 -7.38 -5.03 15.94
C PRO A 38 -6.77 -6.13 15.07
N SER A 39 -7.42 -6.40 13.94
CA SER A 39 -6.86 -7.24 12.90
C SER A 39 -5.69 -6.53 12.24
N HIS A 40 -4.55 -7.21 12.08
CA HIS A 40 -3.44 -6.63 11.34
C HIS A 40 -3.77 -6.33 9.88
N HIS A 41 -4.76 -7.00 9.29
CA HIS A 41 -5.21 -6.71 7.92
C HIS A 41 -5.68 -5.26 7.77
N TRP A 42 -6.35 -4.70 8.78
CA TRP A 42 -6.87 -3.33 8.74
C TRP A 42 -5.75 -2.27 8.72
N PHE A 43 -4.51 -2.64 9.07
CA PHE A 43 -3.38 -1.72 9.14
C PHE A 43 -2.83 -1.30 7.77
N HIS A 44 -3.29 -1.93 6.69
CA HIS A 44 -2.69 -1.84 5.36
C HIS A 44 -3.46 -0.91 4.40
N TYR A 45 -4.62 -0.43 4.79
CA TYR A 45 -5.48 0.35 3.91
C TYR A 45 -6.37 1.31 4.70
N THR A 46 -7.03 2.19 3.96
CA THR A 46 -8.21 2.97 4.35
C THR A 46 -9.13 3.04 3.13
N ASP A 47 -10.44 3.00 3.31
CA ASP A 47 -11.42 2.99 2.21
C ASP A 47 -12.12 4.35 2.13
N VAL A 48 -11.38 5.40 1.77
CA VAL A 48 -11.99 6.73 1.61
C VAL A 48 -12.93 6.72 0.41
N PRO A 49 -14.20 7.12 0.54
CA PRO A 49 -15.11 7.21 -0.61
C PRO A 49 -14.57 8.13 -1.71
N ILE A 50 -14.53 7.64 -2.95
CA ILE A 50 -13.92 8.38 -4.07
C ILE A 50 -14.91 9.08 -5.01
N LEU A 51 -16.22 8.82 -4.91
CA LEU A 51 -17.22 9.40 -5.81
C LEU A 51 -17.17 10.94 -5.86
N ASN A 52 -16.91 11.60 -4.74
CA ASN A 52 -16.77 13.05 -4.65
C ASN A 52 -15.39 13.47 -4.18
N ALA A 53 -14.88 14.60 -4.66
CA ALA A 53 -13.61 15.18 -4.18
C ALA A 53 -13.68 15.37 -2.67
N GLN A 54 -12.88 14.61 -1.95
CA GLN A 54 -12.77 14.71 -0.50
C GLN A 54 -11.37 14.37 -0.04
N LYS A 55 -11.11 14.75 1.21
CA LYS A 55 -9.87 14.49 1.92
C LYS A 55 -10.07 13.36 2.91
N TYR A 56 -8.97 12.73 3.30
CA TYR A 56 -8.95 11.89 4.49
C TYR A 56 -9.45 12.70 5.69
N ALA A 57 -10.24 12.04 6.52
CA ALA A 57 -10.72 12.60 7.77
C ALA A 57 -11.08 11.44 8.69
N ASP A 58 -10.50 11.47 9.88
CA ASP A 58 -10.62 10.43 10.90
C ASP A 58 -12.08 10.19 11.32
N GLY A 59 -12.39 8.93 11.64
CA GLY A 59 -13.68 8.49 12.18
C GLY A 59 -14.87 8.53 11.21
N LYS A 60 -14.64 8.80 9.93
CA LYS A 60 -15.67 8.75 8.89
C LYS A 60 -15.68 7.40 8.14
N THR A 61 -16.65 7.19 7.26
CA THR A 61 -16.89 5.89 6.58
C THR A 61 -15.64 5.34 5.90
N GLY A 62 -15.21 4.12 6.23
CA GLY A 62 -13.99 3.51 5.67
C GLY A 62 -12.66 3.98 6.29
N ARG A 63 -12.69 4.89 7.28
CA ARG A 63 -11.50 5.42 7.99
C ARG A 63 -11.52 4.93 9.42
N SER A 64 -10.98 3.71 9.58
CA SER A 64 -10.84 3.02 10.85
C SER A 64 -9.76 3.67 11.71
N GLN A 65 -9.93 3.70 13.04
CA GLN A 65 -8.88 4.12 13.98
C GLN A 65 -7.60 3.26 13.94
N TRP A 66 -7.64 2.15 13.18
CA TRP A 66 -6.54 1.21 12.97
C TRP A 66 -6.02 1.21 11.54
N ASP A 67 -6.49 2.13 10.69
CA ASP A 67 -6.09 2.18 9.29
C ASP A 67 -4.60 2.51 9.08
N VAL A 68 -4.16 2.43 7.83
CA VAL A 68 -2.76 2.70 7.46
C VAL A 68 -2.28 4.10 7.87
N VAL A 69 -3.16 5.10 7.90
CA VAL A 69 -2.80 6.48 8.31
C VAL A 69 -2.42 6.49 9.78
N HIS A 70 -3.25 5.91 10.63
CA HIS A 70 -3.01 5.82 12.07
C HIS A 70 -1.81 4.93 12.39
N MET A 71 -1.63 3.83 11.66
CA MET A 71 -0.53 2.89 11.90
C MET A 71 0.83 3.44 11.50
N ILE A 72 0.90 4.34 10.50
CA ILE A 72 2.11 5.12 10.21
C ILE A 72 2.47 6.01 11.41
N SER A 73 1.51 6.80 11.93
CA SER A 73 1.77 7.65 13.11
C SER A 73 2.18 6.82 14.33
N TYR A 74 1.51 5.70 14.57
CA TYR A 74 1.82 4.81 15.67
C TYR A 74 3.26 4.29 15.63
N CYS A 75 3.73 3.88 14.45
CA CYS A 75 5.11 3.42 14.29
C CYS A 75 6.12 4.56 14.51
N VAL A 76 5.81 5.77 14.05
CA VAL A 76 6.63 6.97 14.32
C VAL A 76 6.75 7.23 15.82
N ASP A 77 5.64 7.16 16.56
CA ASP A 77 5.63 7.41 18.00
C ASP A 77 6.40 6.33 18.78
N VAL A 78 6.37 5.06 18.33
CA VAL A 78 7.23 3.99 18.87
C VAL A 78 8.71 4.29 18.63
N LEU A 79 9.08 4.73 17.41
CA LEU A 79 10.47 5.07 17.09
C LEU A 79 10.99 6.25 17.92
N ARG A 80 10.12 7.23 18.20
CA ARG A 80 10.41 8.39 19.05
C ARG A 80 10.39 8.08 20.54
N GLY A 81 9.91 6.90 20.94
CA GLY A 81 9.78 6.50 22.34
C GLY A 81 8.59 7.16 23.05
N GLU A 82 7.69 7.80 22.32
CA GLU A 82 6.44 8.35 22.83
C GLU A 82 5.44 7.22 23.14
N ILE A 83 5.55 6.11 22.41
CA ILE A 83 4.88 4.85 22.72
C ILE A 83 5.93 3.81 23.13
N PRO A 84 5.78 3.13 24.29
CA PRO A 84 6.78 2.17 24.74
C PRO A 84 6.76 0.88 23.91
N GLU A 85 7.91 0.22 23.76
CA GLU A 85 8.04 -1.02 22.96
C GLU A 85 7.29 -2.22 23.55
N ASN A 86 6.88 -2.16 24.82
CA ASN A 86 6.06 -3.19 25.48
C ASN A 86 4.54 -2.98 25.28
N ASN A 87 4.13 -2.16 24.31
CA ASN A 87 2.74 -1.87 23.99
C ASN A 87 1.91 -3.13 23.64
N ALA A 88 0.58 -2.98 23.71
CA ALA A 88 -0.37 -4.06 23.48
C ALA A 88 -0.22 -4.75 22.12
N ARG A 89 0.21 -4.02 21.08
CA ARG A 89 0.38 -4.52 19.71
C ARG A 89 1.73 -5.21 19.47
N LYS A 90 2.63 -5.21 20.45
CA LYS A 90 4.00 -5.74 20.35
C LYS A 90 4.82 -5.14 19.21
N ILE A 91 4.56 -3.87 18.87
CA ILE A 91 5.37 -3.13 17.91
C ILE A 91 6.59 -2.57 18.66
N THR A 92 7.73 -3.23 18.48
CA THR A 92 9.06 -2.77 18.92
C THR A 92 9.65 -1.80 17.89
N LYS A 93 10.77 -1.14 18.19
CA LYS A 93 11.45 -0.26 17.21
C LYS A 93 11.87 -1.00 15.94
N PRO A 94 12.47 -2.21 15.98
CA PRO A 94 12.75 -2.97 14.76
C PRO A 94 11.49 -3.31 13.95
N VAL A 95 10.40 -3.70 14.63
CA VAL A 95 9.12 -3.99 13.98
C VAL A 95 8.54 -2.72 13.36
N ALA A 96 8.59 -1.57 14.04
CA ALA A 96 8.14 -0.29 13.52
C ALA A 96 8.87 0.12 12.22
N VAL A 97 10.18 -0.09 12.11
CA VAL A 97 10.91 0.17 10.85
C VAL A 97 10.43 -0.73 9.72
N ILE A 98 10.19 -2.01 10.00
CA ILE A 98 9.69 -2.97 9.00
C ILE A 98 8.28 -2.60 8.56
N LEU A 99 7.41 -2.26 9.52
CA LEU A 99 6.03 -1.86 9.26
C LEU A 99 5.98 -0.54 8.49
N LEU A 100 6.75 0.49 8.85
CA LEU A 100 6.83 1.73 8.06
C LEU A 100 7.29 1.47 6.63
N ALA A 101 8.25 0.57 6.43
CA ALA A 101 8.70 0.23 5.07
C ALA A 101 7.59 -0.40 4.21
N HIS A 102 6.63 -1.06 4.86
CA HIS A 102 5.49 -1.67 4.22
C HIS A 102 4.33 -0.67 4.05
N TYR A 103 3.89 -0.02 5.13
CA TYR A 103 2.78 0.94 5.14
C TYR A 103 3.03 2.15 4.24
N VAL A 104 4.27 2.64 4.12
CA VAL A 104 4.59 3.69 3.15
C VAL A 104 4.45 3.18 1.72
N GLY A 105 4.69 1.90 1.45
CA GLY A 105 4.33 1.28 0.18
C GLY A 105 2.82 1.27 0.01
N ASP A 106 2.11 0.66 0.95
CA ASP A 106 0.65 0.50 0.92
C ASP A 106 -0.08 1.83 0.66
N ILE A 107 0.21 2.89 1.41
CA ILE A 107 -0.46 4.19 1.25
C ILE A 107 -0.20 4.90 -0.09
N HIS A 108 0.80 4.43 -0.87
CA HIS A 108 1.07 4.90 -2.22
C HIS A 108 0.43 4.03 -3.32
N GLN A 109 -0.32 3.00 -2.92
CA GLN A 109 -1.16 2.20 -3.81
C GLN A 109 -2.56 2.86 -3.80
N PRO A 110 -3.05 3.40 -4.92
CA PRO A 110 -4.31 4.14 -4.93
C PRO A 110 -5.51 3.41 -4.32
N LEU A 111 -5.62 2.09 -4.55
CA LEU A 111 -6.70 1.24 -4.06
C LEU A 111 -6.52 0.75 -2.62
N HIS A 112 -5.41 1.08 -1.96
CA HIS A 112 -5.30 0.96 -0.49
C HIS A 112 -5.83 2.20 0.23
N VAL A 113 -6.22 3.26 -0.49
CA VAL A 113 -6.67 4.53 0.12
C VAL A 113 -8.07 4.94 -0.36
N GLY A 114 -8.42 4.67 -1.61
CA GLY A 114 -9.72 5.03 -2.16
C GLY A 114 -10.55 3.81 -2.57
N ALA A 115 -11.81 3.81 -2.20
CA ALA A 115 -12.79 2.79 -2.52
C ALA A 115 -14.07 3.39 -3.13
N GLU A 116 -14.71 2.64 -4.02
CA GLU A 116 -16.03 2.98 -4.55
C GLU A 116 -17.11 2.32 -3.69
N TYR A 117 -18.15 3.08 -3.38
CA TYR A 117 -19.28 2.59 -2.58
C TYR A 117 -20.50 2.47 -3.48
N PHE A 118 -21.24 1.37 -3.37
CA PHE A 118 -22.44 1.14 -4.16
C PHE A 118 -23.68 0.96 -3.27
N ASN A 119 -24.81 1.47 -3.75
CA ASN A 119 -26.10 1.15 -3.18
C ASN A 119 -26.57 -0.27 -3.60
N GLN A 120 -27.70 -0.72 -3.07
CA GLN A 120 -28.28 -2.03 -3.40
C GLN A 120 -28.65 -2.20 -4.88
N SER A 121 -28.84 -1.11 -5.61
CA SER A 121 -29.09 -1.12 -7.06
C SER A 121 -27.80 -1.16 -7.89
N GLY A 122 -26.64 -1.23 -7.24
CA GLY A 122 -25.34 -1.27 -7.89
C GLY A 122 -24.87 0.07 -8.45
N GLN A 123 -25.44 1.19 -8.00
CA GLN A 123 -25.04 2.53 -8.40
C GLN A 123 -24.04 3.10 -7.39
N ALA A 124 -23.01 3.79 -7.90
CA ALA A 124 -22.04 4.48 -7.06
C ALA A 124 -22.74 5.56 -6.21
N VAL A 125 -22.39 5.62 -4.92
CA VAL A 125 -22.93 6.55 -3.93
C VAL A 125 -21.82 7.08 -3.01
N ASP A 126 -22.11 8.16 -2.30
CA ASP A 126 -21.21 8.73 -1.31
C ASP A 126 -21.80 8.58 0.12
N PRO A 127 -21.29 7.65 0.93
CA PRO A 127 -21.80 7.42 2.28
C PRO A 127 -21.60 8.61 3.21
N ASP A 128 -20.61 9.47 2.96
CA ASP A 128 -20.40 10.68 3.77
C ASP A 128 -21.44 11.77 3.47
N LYS A 129 -22.23 11.62 2.41
CA LYS A 129 -23.36 12.52 2.05
C LYS A 129 -24.72 11.92 2.40
N ASN A 130 -24.78 11.07 3.42
CA ASN A 130 -25.99 10.37 3.87
C ASN A 130 -26.60 9.45 2.80
N GLN A 131 -25.79 8.93 1.87
CA GLN A 131 -26.23 7.94 0.89
C GLN A 131 -25.64 6.58 1.25
N PRO A 132 -26.40 5.70 1.93
CA PRO A 132 -25.85 4.44 2.41
C PRO A 132 -25.32 3.60 1.23
N GLY A 133 -24.10 3.12 1.39
CA GLY A 133 -23.41 2.31 0.40
C GLY A 133 -22.52 1.28 1.07
N ILE A 134 -22.22 0.23 0.33
CA ILE A 134 -21.30 -0.84 0.71
C ILE A 134 -20.08 -0.72 -0.21
N GLU A 135 -18.89 -0.82 0.35
CA GLU A 135 -17.63 -0.66 -0.38
C GLU A 135 -17.31 -1.85 -1.30
N ASP A 136 -16.38 -1.61 -2.22
CA ASP A 136 -15.78 -2.60 -3.11
C ASP A 136 -14.48 -3.22 -2.57
N GLU A 137 -14.14 -2.94 -1.31
CA GLU A 137 -12.94 -3.42 -0.60
C GLU A 137 -11.66 -3.07 -1.38
N GLY A 138 -11.52 -1.81 -1.81
CA GLY A 138 -10.42 -1.35 -2.65
C GLY A 138 -10.34 -2.11 -3.99
N GLY A 139 -11.47 -2.57 -4.52
CA GLY A 139 -11.55 -3.35 -5.75
C GLY A 139 -11.15 -4.83 -5.63
N ASN A 140 -11.04 -5.39 -4.42
CA ASN A 140 -10.72 -6.82 -4.25
C ASN A 140 -11.82 -7.74 -4.78
N THR A 141 -13.06 -7.27 -4.75
CA THR A 141 -14.24 -8.04 -5.14
C THR A 141 -14.53 -7.95 -6.64
N PHE A 142 -13.94 -6.99 -7.36
CA PHE A 142 -14.22 -6.73 -8.77
C PHE A 142 -13.25 -7.42 -9.72
N VAL A 143 -13.79 -8.01 -10.80
CA VAL A 143 -12.99 -8.57 -11.90
C VAL A 143 -12.70 -7.49 -12.92
N LEU A 144 -11.44 -7.15 -13.09
CA LEU A 144 -10.94 -6.20 -14.09
C LEU A 144 -10.98 -6.80 -15.50
N ARG A 145 -11.59 -6.06 -16.44
CA ARG A 145 -11.69 -6.42 -17.86
C ARG A 145 -11.09 -5.34 -18.73
N LEU A 146 -9.87 -5.57 -19.19
CA LEU A 146 -9.14 -4.66 -20.08
C LEU A 146 -9.62 -4.78 -21.53
N ILE A 147 -9.75 -3.64 -22.23
CA ILE A 147 -9.98 -3.55 -23.68
C ILE A 147 -8.66 -3.79 -24.42
N ARG A 148 -7.54 -3.30 -23.88
CA ARG A 148 -6.21 -3.39 -24.51
C ARG A 148 -5.24 -4.13 -23.60
N GLY A 149 -4.41 -5.00 -24.17
CA GLY A 149 -3.29 -5.61 -23.45
C GLY A 149 -3.64 -6.83 -22.59
N ASN A 150 -4.34 -7.82 -23.16
CA ASN A 150 -4.48 -9.13 -22.51
C ASN A 150 -3.54 -10.13 -23.21
N PRO A 151 -2.31 -10.40 -22.72
CA PRO A 151 -1.64 -11.64 -23.10
C PRO A 151 -2.55 -12.78 -22.67
N GLU A 152 -2.80 -13.77 -23.53
CA GLU A 152 -3.69 -14.94 -23.25
C GLU A 152 -3.47 -15.58 -21.86
N LYS A 153 -2.29 -15.43 -21.27
CA LYS A 153 -1.94 -15.87 -19.91
C LYS A 153 -2.69 -15.17 -18.77
N MET A 154 -3.19 -13.95 -18.97
CA MET A 154 -3.93 -13.16 -17.98
C MET A 154 -5.44 -13.42 -18.04
N ALA A 155 -5.95 -14.06 -19.10
CA ALA A 155 -7.36 -14.41 -19.25
C ALA A 155 -7.83 -15.59 -18.37
N HIS A 156 -6.91 -16.44 -17.89
CA HIS A 156 -7.24 -17.67 -17.16
C HIS A 156 -7.35 -17.51 -15.63
N ARG A 157 -6.93 -16.37 -15.08
CA ARG A 157 -7.15 -16.00 -13.68
C ARG A 157 -8.07 -14.80 -13.72
N GLY A 158 -9.25 -14.86 -13.10
CA GLY A 158 -10.10 -13.68 -13.01
C GLY A 158 -9.30 -12.55 -12.36
N LEU A 159 -8.84 -11.60 -13.18
CA LEU A 159 -7.91 -10.55 -12.76
C LEU A 159 -8.67 -9.64 -11.82
N LYS A 160 -8.39 -9.71 -10.51
CA LYS A 160 -9.03 -8.79 -9.55
C LYS A 160 -8.46 -7.40 -9.73
N LEU A 161 -9.31 -6.38 -9.63
CA LEU A 161 -8.89 -4.98 -9.78
C LEU A 161 -7.78 -4.62 -8.79
N HIS A 162 -7.97 -4.93 -7.51
CA HIS A 162 -6.92 -4.71 -6.50
C HIS A 162 -5.62 -5.47 -6.81
N GLY A 163 -5.73 -6.79 -7.06
CA GLY A 163 -4.57 -7.64 -7.36
C GLY A 163 -3.80 -7.21 -8.61
N PHE A 164 -4.46 -6.61 -9.60
CA PHE A 164 -3.80 -6.03 -10.76
C PHE A 164 -2.88 -4.86 -10.36
N TRP A 165 -3.31 -3.97 -9.47
CA TRP A 165 -2.49 -2.86 -8.99
C TRP A 165 -1.32 -3.31 -8.13
N ASP A 166 -1.55 -4.23 -7.20
CA ASP A 166 -0.50 -4.77 -6.31
C ASP A 166 0.62 -5.50 -7.06
N GLN A 167 0.28 -6.15 -8.17
CA GLN A 167 1.16 -7.10 -8.82
C GLN A 167 1.41 -6.77 -10.29
N ASP A 168 0.40 -6.78 -11.14
CA ASP A 168 0.58 -6.72 -12.59
C ASP A 168 1.09 -5.34 -13.05
N ALA A 169 0.52 -4.24 -12.53
CA ALA A 169 0.98 -2.88 -12.82
C ALA A 169 2.43 -2.63 -12.35
N VAL A 170 2.81 -3.21 -11.22
CA VAL A 170 4.20 -3.19 -10.72
C VAL A 170 5.12 -3.96 -11.66
N MET A 171 4.72 -5.16 -12.08
CA MET A 171 5.53 -6.02 -12.92
C MET A 171 5.67 -5.51 -14.36
N ALA A 172 4.70 -4.73 -14.85
CA ALA A 172 4.77 -4.06 -16.15
C ALA A 172 5.94 -3.07 -16.27
N ASN A 173 6.48 -2.60 -15.14
CA ASN A 173 7.67 -1.74 -15.10
C ASN A 173 9.01 -2.50 -15.23
N LEU A 174 8.97 -3.82 -15.36
CA LEU A 174 10.15 -4.66 -15.56
C LEU A 174 10.23 -5.15 -17.00
N PRO A 175 11.44 -5.45 -17.52
CA PRO A 175 11.59 -6.01 -18.85
C PRO A 175 10.79 -7.31 -19.03
N PRO A 176 10.15 -7.52 -20.19
CA PRO A 176 9.40 -8.74 -20.46
C PRO A 176 10.34 -9.96 -20.39
N LEU A 177 9.83 -11.05 -19.81
CA LEU A 177 10.59 -12.28 -19.63
C LEU A 177 10.08 -13.37 -20.57
N SER A 178 11.00 -14.13 -21.14
CA SER A 178 10.65 -15.28 -21.99
C SER A 178 9.79 -16.28 -21.20
N PRO A 179 8.70 -16.80 -21.80
CA PRO A 179 7.85 -17.78 -21.16
C PRO A 179 8.53 -19.13 -20.91
N THR A 180 9.64 -19.41 -21.61
CA THR A 180 10.39 -20.68 -21.54
C THR A 180 11.40 -20.76 -20.39
N LEU A 181 11.61 -19.65 -19.67
CA LEU A 181 12.54 -19.61 -18.53
C LEU A 181 12.05 -20.50 -17.37
N SER A 182 12.99 -21.18 -16.71
CA SER A 182 12.71 -21.87 -15.46
C SER A 182 12.26 -20.89 -14.36
N LYS A 183 11.66 -21.41 -13.28
CA LYS A 183 11.20 -20.59 -12.16
C LYS A 183 12.36 -19.86 -11.49
N GLU A 184 13.49 -20.54 -11.30
CA GLU A 184 14.70 -20.02 -10.67
C GLU A 184 15.34 -18.92 -11.54
N GLU A 185 15.44 -19.15 -12.85
CA GLU A 185 15.98 -18.16 -13.78
C GLU A 185 15.09 -16.92 -13.87
N ARG A 186 13.78 -17.12 -13.90
CA ARG A 186 12.79 -16.04 -13.86
C ARG A 186 12.95 -15.21 -12.59
N TYR A 187 13.02 -15.85 -11.42
CA TYR A 187 13.24 -15.17 -10.15
C TYR A 187 14.53 -14.33 -10.16
N ARG A 188 15.64 -14.91 -10.61
CA ARG A 188 16.94 -14.21 -10.70
C ARG A 188 16.87 -13.00 -11.64
N LYS A 189 16.25 -13.13 -12.82
CA LYS A 189 16.11 -12.03 -13.78
C LYS A 189 15.20 -10.92 -13.25
N ILE A 190 14.11 -11.27 -12.56
CA ILE A 190 13.23 -10.31 -11.89
C ILE A 190 14.02 -9.54 -10.82
N ASP A 191 14.77 -10.25 -9.96
CA ASP A 191 15.55 -9.60 -8.89
C ASP A 191 16.59 -8.63 -9.47
N GLN A 192 17.29 -9.04 -10.53
CA GLN A 192 18.24 -8.17 -11.23
C GLN A 192 17.56 -6.94 -11.85
N ALA A 193 16.41 -7.11 -12.49
CA ALA A 193 15.66 -6.00 -13.08
C ALA A 193 15.15 -5.03 -12.00
N LYS A 194 14.65 -5.56 -10.88
CA LYS A 194 14.24 -4.75 -9.72
C LYS A 194 15.40 -3.93 -9.19
N ARG A 195 16.59 -4.51 -9.01
CA ARG A 195 17.78 -3.76 -8.58
C ARG A 195 18.12 -2.62 -9.53
N LYS A 196 18.15 -2.87 -10.84
CA LYS A 196 18.40 -1.83 -11.84
C LYS A 196 17.35 -0.70 -11.81
N LEU A 197 16.08 -1.06 -11.62
CA LEU A 197 15.00 -0.09 -11.48
C LEU A 197 15.22 0.78 -10.24
N ILE A 198 15.51 0.16 -9.09
CA ILE A 198 15.82 0.85 -7.84
C ILE A 198 17.01 1.80 -8.03
N ASP A 199 18.11 1.30 -8.60
CA ASP A 199 19.33 2.09 -8.85
C ASP A 199 19.08 3.32 -9.74
N ARG A 200 18.03 3.30 -10.57
CA ARG A 200 17.58 4.46 -11.34
C ARG A 200 16.76 5.42 -10.48
N LEU A 201 15.78 4.91 -9.73
CA LEU A 201 14.88 5.74 -8.91
C LEU A 201 15.60 6.47 -7.77
N VAL A 202 16.72 5.94 -7.28
CA VAL A 202 17.49 6.60 -6.21
C VAL A 202 18.39 7.74 -6.70
N LYS A 203 18.63 7.86 -8.02
CA LYS A 203 19.54 8.88 -8.56
C LYS A 203 18.95 10.28 -8.63
N GLU A 204 17.62 10.36 -8.71
CA GLU A 204 16.91 11.62 -8.87
C GLU A 204 15.72 11.67 -7.94
N GLN A 205 15.40 12.86 -7.44
CA GLN A 205 14.21 13.06 -6.63
C GLN A 205 12.95 13.01 -7.50
N PRO A 206 11.85 12.40 -7.03
CA PRO A 206 10.56 12.51 -7.70
C PRO A 206 10.07 13.97 -7.67
N ARG A 207 9.07 14.31 -8.47
CA ARG A 207 8.42 15.63 -8.35
C ARG A 207 7.45 15.62 -7.18
N ASN A 208 7.35 16.74 -6.47
CA ASN A 208 6.35 16.98 -5.41
C ASN A 208 6.26 15.88 -4.33
N TRP A 209 7.36 15.18 -4.05
CA TRP A 209 7.37 14.04 -3.14
C TRP A 209 7.41 14.44 -1.67
N ARG A 210 8.06 15.57 -1.35
CA ARG A 210 8.29 15.98 0.04
C ARG A 210 7.05 16.63 0.63
N ALA A 211 6.71 16.26 1.87
CA ALA A 211 5.65 16.92 2.61
C ALA A 211 5.99 18.41 2.83
N PRO A 212 5.01 19.33 2.76
CA PRO A 212 5.23 20.73 3.10
C PRO A 212 5.75 20.90 4.53
N ALA A 213 6.57 21.93 4.77
CA ALA A 213 7.24 22.15 6.06
C ALA A 213 6.26 22.37 7.24
N ASN A 214 5.01 22.75 6.97
CA ASN A 214 3.96 22.93 7.96
C ASN A 214 3.22 21.62 8.33
N VAL A 215 3.50 20.51 7.66
CA VAL A 215 2.93 19.20 8.00
C VAL A 215 3.81 18.57 9.09
N ALA A 216 3.22 18.32 10.26
CA ALA A 216 3.91 17.60 11.34
C ALA A 216 4.12 16.12 10.99
N LEU A 217 5.20 15.50 11.48
CA LEU A 217 5.54 14.08 11.18
C LEU A 217 4.39 13.10 11.44
N LYS A 218 3.66 13.28 12.54
CA LYS A 218 2.50 12.45 12.88
C LYS A 218 1.36 12.54 11.86
N ASN A 219 1.32 13.60 11.04
CA ASN A 219 0.31 13.83 10.02
C ASN A 219 0.80 13.43 8.61
N TYR A 220 1.96 12.79 8.47
CA TYR A 220 2.47 12.38 7.15
C TYR A 220 1.56 11.34 6.49
N GLY A 221 0.98 10.42 7.27
CA GLY A 221 -0.01 9.46 6.77
C GLY A 221 -1.20 10.15 6.12
N GLU A 222 -1.83 11.09 6.81
CA GLU A 222 -2.97 11.86 6.29
C GLU A 222 -2.59 12.65 5.03
N PHE A 223 -1.42 13.31 5.03
CA PHE A 223 -0.93 14.03 3.86
C PHE A 223 -0.75 13.12 2.63
N TRP A 224 -0.19 11.91 2.82
CA TRP A 224 -0.01 10.97 1.71
C TRP A 224 -1.32 10.35 1.24
N ALA A 225 -2.26 10.08 2.16
CA ALA A 225 -3.61 9.66 1.80
C ALA A 225 -4.29 10.73 0.92
N ASP A 226 -4.25 12.00 1.33
CA ASP A 226 -4.79 13.11 0.54
C ASP A 226 -4.13 13.24 -0.85
N ASP A 227 -2.81 13.02 -0.94
CA ASP A 227 -2.04 13.12 -2.19
C ASP A 227 -2.41 12.03 -3.21
N ILE A 228 -2.72 10.81 -2.75
CA ILE A 228 -3.03 9.67 -3.63
C ILE A 228 -4.51 9.61 -4.05
N LEU A 229 -5.44 10.20 -3.29
CA LEU A 229 -6.88 10.13 -3.56
C LEU A 229 -7.32 10.53 -4.98
N PRO A 230 -6.75 11.57 -5.62
CA PRO A 230 -7.06 11.88 -7.01
C PRO A 230 -6.74 10.72 -7.97
N LEU A 231 -5.64 9.99 -7.74
CA LEU A 231 -5.27 8.82 -8.54
C LEU A 231 -6.19 7.63 -8.26
N ALA A 232 -6.63 7.46 -7.01
CA ALA A 232 -7.62 6.44 -6.65
C ALA A 232 -8.95 6.67 -7.36
N ARG A 233 -9.42 7.93 -7.41
CA ARG A 233 -10.58 8.30 -8.23
C ARG A 233 -10.34 7.99 -9.71
N GLU A 234 -9.24 8.45 -10.27
CA GLU A 234 -8.96 8.25 -11.70
C GLU A 234 -8.90 6.75 -12.06
N ALA A 235 -8.38 5.91 -11.15
CA ALA A 235 -8.39 4.46 -11.30
C ALA A 235 -9.80 3.89 -11.47
N HIS A 236 -10.78 4.40 -10.73
CA HIS A 236 -12.17 3.95 -10.86
C HIS A 236 -12.88 4.62 -12.04
N GLU A 237 -12.66 5.90 -12.31
CA GLU A 237 -13.30 6.65 -13.40
C GLU A 237 -12.93 6.13 -14.80
N ARG A 238 -11.71 5.59 -14.94
CA ARG A 238 -11.26 4.88 -16.15
C ARG A 238 -11.97 3.54 -16.37
N LEU A 239 -12.80 3.08 -15.41
CA LEU A 239 -13.55 1.83 -15.47
C LEU A 239 -15.05 2.07 -15.48
N GLN A 240 -15.78 1.12 -16.04
CA GLN A 240 -17.22 1.00 -15.94
C GLN A 240 -17.53 -0.22 -15.07
N PHE A 241 -18.12 0.04 -13.91
CA PHE A 241 -18.61 -1.00 -13.01
C PHE A 241 -19.95 -1.51 -13.54
N ILE A 242 -20.03 -2.82 -13.79
CA ILE A 242 -21.21 -3.50 -14.33
C ILE A 242 -21.46 -4.79 -13.56
N ASN A 243 -22.69 -5.30 -13.63
CA ASN A 243 -23.12 -6.48 -12.89
C ASN A 243 -22.85 -6.34 -11.37
N VAL A 244 -23.00 -5.13 -10.85
CA VAL A 244 -22.73 -4.83 -9.45
C VAL A 244 -23.82 -5.45 -8.58
N HIS A 245 -23.43 -6.29 -7.61
CA HIS A 245 -24.34 -6.98 -6.70
C HIS A 245 -23.69 -7.19 -5.33
N GLU A 246 -24.53 -7.31 -4.30
CA GLU A 246 -24.09 -7.65 -2.95
C GLU A 246 -23.68 -9.13 -2.89
N ILE A 247 -22.51 -9.41 -2.30
CA ILE A 247 -22.09 -10.75 -1.91
C ILE A 247 -21.74 -10.77 -0.42
N VAL A 248 -21.66 -11.97 0.15
CA VAL A 248 -21.08 -12.17 1.48
C VAL A 248 -19.65 -12.66 1.32
N ASP A 249 -18.69 -11.89 1.80
CA ASP A 249 -17.28 -12.27 1.89
C ASP A 249 -16.88 -12.31 3.36
N GLN A 250 -16.45 -13.48 3.84
CA GLN A 250 -16.01 -13.69 5.23
C GLN A 250 -16.96 -13.05 6.29
N ASP A 251 -18.26 -13.30 6.15
CA ASP A 251 -19.35 -12.78 6.99
C ASP A 251 -19.63 -11.26 6.91
N ARG A 252 -18.93 -10.52 6.03
CA ARG A 252 -19.22 -9.12 5.68
C ARG A 252 -20.00 -9.04 4.37
N LYS A 253 -20.90 -8.07 4.29
CA LYS A 253 -21.54 -7.70 3.01
C LYS A 253 -20.62 -6.77 2.26
N VAL A 254 -20.32 -7.11 1.01
CA VAL A 254 -19.45 -6.34 0.12
C VAL A 254 -20.09 -6.25 -1.26
N MET A 255 -19.76 -5.21 -2.03
CA MET A 255 -20.23 -5.08 -3.41
C MET A 255 -19.22 -5.72 -4.35
N ALA A 256 -19.70 -6.53 -5.30
CA ALA A 256 -18.86 -7.23 -6.27
C ALA A 256 -19.42 -7.11 -7.68
N GLY A 257 -18.59 -7.38 -8.69
CA GLY A 257 -19.00 -7.34 -10.09
C GLY A 257 -17.82 -7.33 -11.05
N ASP A 258 -18.02 -6.68 -12.20
CA ASP A 258 -17.00 -6.49 -13.22
C ASP A 258 -16.61 -5.01 -13.34
N ALA A 259 -15.33 -4.72 -13.46
CA ALA A 259 -14.80 -3.39 -13.74
C ALA A 259 -14.20 -3.39 -15.14
N ARG A 260 -14.95 -2.87 -16.12
CA ARG A 260 -14.56 -2.88 -17.54
C ARG A 260 -13.86 -1.58 -17.90
N GLU A 261 -12.68 -1.66 -18.50
CA GLU A 261 -11.96 -0.49 -19.01
C GLU A 261 -12.85 0.37 -19.93
N ARG A 262 -12.82 1.69 -19.73
CA ARG A 262 -13.39 2.70 -20.63
C ARG A 262 -12.29 3.22 -21.56
N ASN A 263 -12.69 3.75 -22.72
CA ASN A 263 -11.77 4.58 -23.50
C ASN A 263 -11.53 5.89 -22.74
N ALA A 264 -10.35 6.04 -22.15
CA ALA A 264 -9.97 7.27 -21.47
C ALA A 264 -9.78 8.42 -22.48
N PRO A 265 -10.06 9.69 -22.09
CA PRO A 265 -9.92 10.85 -22.97
C PRO A 265 -8.51 11.06 -23.51
N ASP A 266 -7.48 10.62 -22.78
CA ASP A 266 -6.08 10.68 -23.18
C ASP A 266 -5.65 9.53 -24.11
N HIS A 267 -6.57 8.60 -24.41
CA HIS A 267 -6.37 7.40 -25.22
C HIS A 267 -5.30 6.43 -24.69
N VAL A 268 -4.83 6.62 -23.45
CA VAL A 268 -3.90 5.72 -22.78
C VAL A 268 -4.69 4.54 -22.21
N GLY A 269 -4.25 3.33 -22.51
CA GLY A 269 -4.87 2.11 -21.97
C GLY A 269 -4.71 2.03 -20.46
N TYR A 270 -5.67 1.42 -19.78
CA TYR A 270 -5.70 1.32 -18.33
C TYR A 270 -4.42 0.68 -17.77
N ALA A 271 -3.92 -0.38 -18.43
CA ALA A 271 -2.71 -1.06 -17.99
C ALA A 271 -1.45 -0.19 -18.12
N ASP A 272 -1.29 0.54 -19.23
CA ASP A 272 -0.15 1.42 -19.46
C ASP A 272 -0.17 2.63 -18.52
N TRP A 273 -1.36 3.22 -18.31
CA TRP A 273 -1.55 4.30 -17.37
C TRP A 273 -1.24 3.84 -15.93
N SER A 274 -1.80 2.70 -15.50
CA SER A 274 -1.56 2.17 -14.15
C SER A 274 -0.09 1.84 -13.91
N ALA A 275 0.59 1.25 -14.91
CA ALA A 275 2.02 0.96 -14.82
C ALA A 275 2.85 2.23 -14.63
N LYS A 276 2.54 3.30 -15.39
CA LYS A 276 3.19 4.60 -15.24
C LYS A 276 2.93 5.21 -13.86
N THR A 277 1.67 5.22 -13.41
CA THR A 277 1.27 5.73 -12.10
C THR A 277 2.01 4.99 -10.97
N VAL A 278 2.03 3.66 -11.01
CA VAL A 278 2.75 2.83 -10.03
C VAL A 278 4.25 3.15 -10.01
N LEU A 279 4.88 3.43 -11.15
CA LEU A 279 6.30 3.81 -11.18
C LEU A 279 6.54 5.14 -10.46
N GLU A 280 5.70 6.14 -10.70
CA GLU A 280 5.78 7.47 -10.08
C GLU A 280 5.55 7.37 -8.57
N GLU A 281 4.57 6.59 -8.14
CA GLU A 281 4.23 6.42 -6.73
C GLU A 281 5.26 5.57 -5.97
N LEU A 282 5.87 4.55 -6.59
CA LEU A 282 7.05 3.86 -6.01
C LEU A 282 8.22 4.80 -5.80
N HIS A 283 8.42 5.71 -6.75
CA HIS A 283 9.48 6.70 -6.66
C HIS A 283 9.24 7.62 -5.46
N LYS A 284 8.02 8.17 -5.32
CA LYS A 284 7.64 8.97 -4.15
C LYS A 284 7.76 8.19 -2.84
N ALA A 285 7.21 6.98 -2.76
CA ALA A 285 7.18 6.16 -1.56
C ALA A 285 8.58 5.91 -0.99
N GLY A 286 9.54 5.56 -1.84
CA GLY A 286 10.91 5.30 -1.40
C GLY A 286 11.62 6.53 -0.83
N TRP A 287 11.41 7.71 -1.43
CA TRP A 287 11.96 8.96 -0.93
C TRP A 287 11.23 9.44 0.34
N ARG A 288 9.91 9.35 0.39
CA ARG A 288 9.07 9.67 1.55
C ARG A 288 9.40 8.80 2.77
N LEU A 289 9.64 7.51 2.58
CA LEU A 289 10.08 6.61 3.65
C LEU A 289 11.46 7.00 4.19
N ALA A 290 12.42 7.30 3.31
CA ALA A 290 13.76 7.71 3.73
C ALA A 290 13.73 9.01 4.54
N ASP A 291 12.92 9.97 4.09
CA ASP A 291 12.72 11.26 4.76
C ASP A 291 11.99 11.11 6.09
N LEU A 292 10.91 10.34 6.16
CA LEU A 292 10.20 10.02 7.41
C LEU A 292 11.17 9.42 8.45
N LEU A 293 11.95 8.41 8.06
CA LEU A 293 12.93 7.77 8.95
C LEU A 293 14.03 8.74 9.37
N GLN A 294 14.55 9.56 8.45
CA GLN A 294 15.54 10.59 8.75
C GLN A 294 14.99 11.55 9.82
N GLN A 295 13.84 12.16 9.56
CA GLN A 295 13.24 13.16 10.43
C GLN A 295 12.82 12.59 11.80
N THR A 296 12.31 11.36 11.82
CA THR A 296 11.93 10.66 13.05
C THR A 296 13.14 10.46 13.98
N LEU A 297 14.30 10.10 13.41
CA LEU A 297 15.52 9.82 14.18
C LEU A 297 16.33 11.08 14.52
N THR A 298 16.20 12.17 13.76
CA THR A 298 16.90 13.43 14.04
C THR A 298 16.14 14.33 15.01
N SER A 299 14.81 14.28 15.02
CA SER A 299 13.98 15.14 15.89
C SER A 299 14.09 14.76 17.38
N THR A 300 14.61 13.58 17.69
CA THR A 300 14.97 13.17 19.07
C THR A 300 16.31 13.71 19.55
N SER A 301 17.11 14.33 18.66
CA SER A 301 18.47 14.80 18.94
C SER A 301 18.54 16.32 19.05
N THR A 302 17.78 16.93 19.97
CA THR A 302 18.14 18.27 20.47
C THR A 302 19.18 18.15 21.57
N THR A 303 20.41 17.82 21.15
CA THR A 303 21.64 18.28 21.82
C THR A 303 22.62 18.72 20.74
N SER A 304 22.64 20.03 20.48
CA SER A 304 23.71 20.84 19.87
C SER A 304 24.83 20.10 19.09
N ALA A 305 24.80 20.19 17.76
CA ALA A 305 25.97 20.48 16.92
C ALA A 305 25.55 20.87 15.50
N ALA A 306 26.29 21.80 14.89
CA ALA A 306 26.04 22.42 13.59
C ALA A 306 26.01 21.42 12.41
N PRO A 307 25.36 21.77 11.27
CA PRO A 307 25.20 20.83 10.16
C PRO A 307 26.50 20.68 9.37
N ASP A 308 27.01 19.45 9.33
CA ASP A 308 28.16 19.05 8.52
C ASP A 308 27.69 18.55 7.15
N SER A 309 28.42 18.92 6.09
CA SER A 309 28.04 18.75 4.67
C SER A 309 28.18 17.31 4.14
N SER A 310 28.03 16.30 4.99
CA SER A 310 28.13 14.87 4.66
C SER A 310 26.76 14.19 4.42
N SER A 311 25.68 14.98 4.38
CA SER A 311 24.28 14.51 4.36
C SER A 311 23.85 13.76 3.09
N ASP A 312 24.56 13.95 1.96
CA ASP A 312 24.11 13.41 0.66
C ASP A 312 24.40 11.91 0.47
N GLU A 313 25.54 11.39 0.96
CA GLU A 313 25.90 9.98 0.74
C GLU A 313 25.13 9.04 1.70
N LEU A 314 24.88 9.49 2.93
CA LEU A 314 24.07 8.78 3.90
C LEU A 314 22.58 8.82 3.53
N GLY A 315 22.10 9.93 2.96
CA GLY A 315 20.76 10.06 2.38
C GLY A 315 20.53 9.06 1.25
N GLN A 316 21.45 8.97 0.28
CA GLN A 316 21.36 8.03 -0.83
C GLN A 316 21.37 6.55 -0.39
N LYS A 317 22.18 6.19 0.62
CA LYS A 317 22.18 4.81 1.19
C LYS A 317 20.87 4.47 1.92
N LYS A 318 20.23 5.44 2.59
CA LYS A 318 18.92 5.28 3.27
C LYS A 318 17.76 5.15 2.28
N ILE A 319 17.78 5.93 1.19
CA ILE A 319 16.83 5.83 0.08
C ILE A 319 16.91 4.45 -0.58
N ALA A 320 18.13 3.92 -0.79
CA ALA A 320 18.29 2.57 -1.33
C ALA A 320 17.74 1.47 -0.40
N PHE A 321 17.77 1.63 0.93
CA PHE A 321 17.17 0.68 1.87
C PHE A 321 15.63 0.76 1.85
N ALA A 322 15.10 1.98 1.85
CA ALA A 322 13.67 2.28 1.74
C ALA A 322 13.07 1.66 0.47
N VAL A 323 13.61 2.01 -0.70
CA VAL A 323 13.12 1.56 -2.01
C VAL A 323 13.29 0.04 -2.20
N LYS A 324 14.32 -0.59 -1.59
CA LYS A 324 14.50 -2.06 -1.64
C LYS A 324 13.42 -2.84 -0.89
N ARG A 325 12.77 -2.21 0.10
CA ARG A 325 11.80 -2.86 1.00
C ARG A 325 10.35 -2.50 0.69
N THR A 326 10.09 -1.38 -0.01
CA THR A 326 8.78 -1.04 -0.57
C THR A 326 8.40 -2.10 -1.61
N ARG A 327 7.69 -3.15 -1.18
CA ARG A 327 6.97 -4.07 -2.05
C ARG A 327 5.50 -3.85 -1.76
N PHE A 328 4.71 -3.50 -2.77
CA PHE A 328 3.23 -3.51 -2.72
C PHE A 328 2.63 -4.91 -2.59
N SER A 329 3.42 -5.92 -2.21
CA SER A 329 2.90 -7.27 -2.03
C SER A 329 2.54 -7.43 -0.57
N SER A 330 1.27 -7.12 -0.28
CA SER A 330 0.48 -7.50 0.89
C SER A 330 0.77 -8.96 1.34
N ASN A 331 0.97 -9.89 0.40
CA ASN A 331 1.15 -11.34 0.67
C ASN A 331 2.49 -11.80 1.29
N LYS A 332 3.43 -10.93 1.68
CA LYS A 332 4.73 -11.40 2.23
C LYS A 332 4.95 -11.17 3.71
N LEU A 333 4.20 -10.25 4.33
CA LEU A 333 4.12 -10.17 5.79
C LEU A 333 2.94 -10.99 6.33
N CYS A 334 1.97 -11.27 5.47
CA CYS A 334 0.83 -12.15 5.72
C CYS A 334 1.22 -13.58 5.35
N ALA A 335 1.26 -14.48 6.34
CA ALA A 335 1.00 -15.88 6.05
C ALA A 335 -0.48 -15.95 5.70
N ASP A 336 -0.80 -16.04 4.40
CA ASP A 336 -2.12 -16.46 3.95
C ASP A 336 -2.30 -17.92 4.40
N ASP A 337 -3.40 -18.21 5.10
CA ASP A 337 -3.87 -19.59 5.37
C ASP A 337 -4.38 -20.25 4.08
#